data_AF-A0A397W7E8-F1
#
_entry.id   AF-A0A397W7E8-F1
#
_cell.length_a   1.000
_cell.length_b   1.000
_cell.length_c   1.000
_cell.angle_alpha   90.00
_cell.angle_beta   90.00
_cell.angle_gamma   90.00
#
_symmetry.space_group_name_H-M   'P 1'
#
loop_
_entity.id
_entity.type
_entity.pdbx_description
1 polymer ?
#
loop_
_entity_poly.entity_id
_entity_poly.type
_entity_poly.pdbx_seq_one_letter_code
_entity_poly.pdbx_strand_id
1 'polypeptide(L)'
;MVPNNNDIKQKFHQFKFIDNYGHYNMILEYANEGTLREYLKINFTKLQWTDKLYIAKELAHGLLFLHNKEIIHRDLHSKNILIHQRQPKITDFGLSKQMNENSSTSSSIIHGMPAYIEPKCFIDHKYKRDKRSDVYSLGVILWEISSGRPPFQTFKSRDSLVIHIFQGNREEPIEGTPSQYIELYKKCWDNNPDNRPETSEIFNDIKQLVLNETFDQHDPIDTSSENSEVSLSHQYNINALANSLEITTSSPLYLTDTNNSNTLIRNNSIIGNLRKETIEFFNQPKFLEAFEVLCKNSTLTSLDLRFKNLRTEGGKALADALCNNNTLTSLELCSNKLGSEVGKALADALCKNSTLTSFNLRDNKLGPEGGKALADALCKNLTLTSLNLYGNNLGSEGGKALAYALCKNSTLTSLNLGFNNLKLEGGKALANALCKNSTLKELNLRYNNLGTEVGKALADALCKNTSLTSLGLRYNELGSEVVKALADALCKNNTLKTLDLSYNKLGLTNFIIKFFKQSGCRALADALCKNSTLTFLNLSGNSLSFNLESNNPNLEIFQ
;
A
#
# COMPACT_ATOMS: atom_id res chain seq x y z
N MET A 1 -31.25 -13.94 -10.28
CA MET A 1 -31.72 -12.56 -10.45
C MET A 1 -30.65 -11.63 -9.87
N VAL A 2 -29.84 -11.03 -10.74
CA VAL A 2 -28.87 -9.99 -10.36
C VAL A 2 -29.57 -8.65 -10.57
N PRO A 3 -29.68 -7.76 -9.57
CA PRO A 3 -30.34 -6.48 -9.76
C PRO A 3 -29.51 -5.57 -10.65
N ASN A 4 -30.17 -4.96 -11.63
CA ASN A 4 -29.66 -3.84 -12.43
C ASN A 4 -29.32 -2.66 -11.51
N ASN A 5 -28.07 -2.20 -11.55
CA ASN A 5 -27.68 -0.87 -11.09
C ASN A 5 -27.00 -0.16 -12.26
N ASN A 6 -27.82 0.43 -13.13
CA ASN A 6 -27.39 1.13 -14.34
C ASN A 6 -27.53 2.66 -14.28
N ASP A 7 -27.91 3.22 -13.13
CA ASP A 7 -28.07 4.67 -12.99
C ASP A 7 -27.18 5.19 -11.88
N ILE A 8 -25.96 5.58 -12.24
CA ILE A 8 -25.24 6.81 -11.82
C ILE A 8 -23.98 6.84 -12.70
N LYS A 9 -24.15 7.31 -13.94
CA LYS A 9 -23.04 7.78 -14.78
C LYS A 9 -22.97 9.29 -14.64
N GLN A 10 -22.33 9.79 -13.57
CA GLN A 10 -21.66 11.08 -13.68
C GLN A 10 -20.64 10.92 -14.82
N LYS A 11 -20.57 11.87 -15.76
CA LYS A 11 -19.84 11.79 -17.06
C LYS A 11 -18.41 11.23 -16.96
N PHE A 12 -18.31 9.92 -16.84
CA PHE A 12 -17.12 9.10 -16.94
C PHE A 12 -17.51 8.00 -17.90
N HIS A 13 -16.71 7.76 -18.93
CA HIS A 13 -16.89 6.63 -19.83
C HIS A 13 -16.52 5.33 -19.10
N GLN A 14 -17.35 4.97 -18.11
CA GLN A 14 -17.17 3.79 -17.29
C GLN A 14 -17.70 2.59 -18.06
N PHE A 15 -16.79 1.75 -18.52
CA PHE A 15 -17.10 0.44 -19.06
C PHE A 15 -16.69 -0.60 -18.03
N LYS A 16 -17.68 -1.35 -17.54
CA LYS A 16 -17.48 -2.57 -16.78
C LYS A 16 -17.50 -3.72 -17.78
N PHE A 17 -16.43 -4.49 -17.85
CA PHE A 17 -16.43 -5.73 -18.62
C PHE A 17 -15.80 -6.84 -17.81
N ILE A 18 -16.29 -8.05 -18.02
CA ILE A 18 -15.69 -9.25 -17.47
C ILE A 18 -14.70 -9.71 -18.53
N ASP A 19 -13.43 -9.79 -18.19
CA ASP A 19 -12.44 -10.34 -19.12
C ASP A 19 -12.64 -11.86 -19.30
N ASN A 20 -11.91 -12.44 -20.25
CA ASN A 20 -11.99 -13.89 -20.51
C ASN A 20 -11.54 -14.77 -19.32
N TYR A 21 -11.05 -14.15 -18.23
CA TYR A 21 -10.63 -14.80 -16.99
C TYR A 21 -11.65 -14.61 -15.85
N GLY A 22 -12.78 -13.96 -16.12
CA GLY A 22 -13.83 -13.75 -15.12
C GLY A 22 -13.59 -12.53 -14.21
N HIS A 23 -12.58 -11.69 -14.47
CA HIS A 23 -12.34 -10.49 -13.66
C HIS A 23 -13.19 -9.32 -14.14
N TYR A 24 -13.82 -8.63 -13.17
CA TYR A 24 -14.52 -7.38 -13.41
C TYR A 24 -13.50 -6.25 -13.56
N ASN A 25 -13.32 -5.78 -14.79
CA ASN A 25 -12.46 -4.66 -15.14
C ASN A 25 -13.30 -3.39 -15.30
N MET A 26 -12.75 -2.27 -14.83
CA MET A 26 -13.37 -0.96 -14.95
C MET A 26 -12.41 0.00 -15.64
N ILE A 27 -12.83 0.56 -16.77
CA ILE A 27 -12.09 1.62 -17.46
C ILE A 27 -12.61 2.96 -16.96
N LEU A 28 -11.68 3.82 -16.53
CA LEU A 28 -11.94 5.17 -16.03
C LEU A 28 -11.09 6.19 -16.80
N GLU A 29 -11.52 7.44 -16.78
CA GLU A 29 -10.76 8.57 -17.33
C GLU A 29 -9.39 8.69 -16.65
N TYR A 30 -8.33 8.95 -17.43
CA TYR A 30 -6.98 9.10 -16.90
C TYR A 30 -6.77 10.49 -16.29
N ALA A 31 -6.44 10.53 -15.00
CA ALA A 31 -6.05 11.77 -14.31
C ALA A 31 -4.52 11.95 -14.36
N ASN A 32 -4.07 13.01 -15.02
CA ASN A 32 -2.66 13.20 -15.39
C ASN A 32 -1.77 13.79 -14.29
N GLU A 33 -2.34 14.28 -13.20
CA GLU A 33 -1.60 14.95 -12.12
C GLU A 33 -1.60 14.16 -10.81
N GLY A 34 -1.94 12.87 -10.88
CA GLY A 34 -1.88 11.94 -9.75
C GLY A 34 -2.97 12.19 -8.71
N THR A 35 -2.71 11.77 -7.47
CA THR A 35 -3.64 11.98 -6.35
C THR A 35 -3.54 13.39 -5.78
N LEU A 36 -4.59 13.89 -5.11
CA LEU A 36 -4.55 15.17 -4.39
C LEU A 36 -3.38 15.21 -3.40
N ARG A 37 -3.10 14.10 -2.73
CA ARG A 37 -1.94 13.97 -1.82
C ARG A 37 -0.62 14.32 -2.51
N GLU A 38 -0.38 13.72 -3.67
CA GLU A 38 0.86 13.90 -4.43
C GLU A 38 0.90 15.30 -5.04
N TYR A 39 -0.24 15.78 -5.54
CA TYR A 39 -0.39 17.11 -6.08
C TYR A 39 -0.03 18.20 -5.05
N LEU A 40 -0.59 18.12 -3.83
CA LEU A 40 -0.26 19.04 -2.74
C LEU A 40 1.23 18.96 -2.41
N LYS A 41 1.78 17.75 -2.22
CA LYS A 41 3.21 17.57 -1.91
C LYS A 41 4.14 18.26 -2.92
N ILE A 42 3.79 18.25 -4.21
CA ILE A 42 4.61 18.80 -5.29
C ILE A 42 4.39 20.30 -5.49
N ASN A 43 3.14 20.76 -5.40
CA ASN A 43 2.74 22.10 -5.84
C ASN A 43 2.42 23.07 -4.71
N PHE A 44 2.39 22.64 -3.45
CA PHE A 44 1.86 23.45 -2.33
C PHE A 44 2.46 24.85 -2.24
N THR A 45 3.78 25.00 -2.43
CA THR A 45 4.46 26.31 -2.37
C THR A 45 4.07 27.28 -3.48
N LYS A 46 3.43 26.77 -4.54
CA LYS A 46 2.93 27.55 -5.68
C LYS A 46 1.44 27.90 -5.58
N LEU A 47 0.70 27.21 -4.70
CA LEU A 47 -0.76 27.36 -4.57
C LEU A 47 -1.11 28.58 -3.72
N GLN A 48 -1.87 29.50 -4.30
CA GLN A 48 -2.48 30.61 -3.57
C GLN A 48 -3.77 30.16 -2.86
N TRP A 49 -4.30 30.99 -1.97
CA TRP A 49 -5.56 30.67 -1.28
C TRP A 49 -6.74 30.52 -2.24
N THR A 50 -6.78 31.29 -3.33
CA THR A 50 -7.75 31.13 -4.42
C THR A 50 -7.69 29.74 -5.07
N ASP A 51 -6.49 29.19 -5.30
CA ASP A 51 -6.33 27.82 -5.82
C ASP A 51 -6.79 26.77 -4.81
N LYS A 52 -6.42 26.94 -3.53
CA LYS A 52 -6.81 26.02 -2.44
C LYS A 52 -8.33 26.00 -2.25
N LEU A 53 -8.97 27.17 -2.28
CA LEU A 53 -10.42 27.31 -2.18
C LEU A 53 -11.12 26.75 -3.41
N TYR A 54 -10.54 26.89 -4.61
CA TYR A 54 -11.06 26.24 -5.82
C TYR A 54 -11.10 24.71 -5.65
N ILE A 55 -9.98 24.10 -5.21
CA ILE A 55 -9.91 22.65 -4.99
C ILE A 55 -10.95 22.21 -3.93
N ALA A 56 -11.02 22.94 -2.81
CA ALA A 56 -11.98 22.66 -1.74
C ALA A 56 -13.44 22.73 -2.22
N LYS A 57 -13.77 23.76 -3.02
CA LYS A 57 -15.10 23.99 -3.57
C LYS A 57 -15.52 22.88 -4.53
N GLU A 58 -14.65 22.48 -5.46
CA GLU A 58 -14.94 21.41 -6.43
C GLU A 58 -15.12 20.05 -5.72
N LEU A 59 -14.37 19.79 -4.65
CA LEU A 59 -14.56 18.59 -3.82
C LEU A 59 -15.89 18.61 -3.06
N ALA A 60 -16.25 19.74 -2.45
CA ALA A 60 -17.54 19.91 -1.79
C ALA A 60 -18.70 19.75 -2.79
N HIS A 61 -18.57 20.29 -4.00
CA HIS A 61 -19.54 20.14 -5.07
C HIS A 61 -19.69 18.67 -5.53
N GLY A 62 -18.56 17.98 -5.73
CA GLY A 62 -18.56 16.56 -6.08
C GLY A 62 -19.23 15.71 -5.01
N LEU A 63 -18.95 15.97 -3.73
CA LEU A 63 -19.58 15.26 -2.62
C LEU A 63 -21.07 15.60 -2.49
N LEU A 64 -21.45 16.86 -2.68
CA LEU A 64 -22.85 17.30 -2.70
C LEU A 64 -23.64 16.56 -3.77
N PHE A 65 -23.07 16.39 -4.96
CA PHE A 65 -23.69 15.59 -6.02
C PHE A 65 -23.95 14.15 -5.57
N LEU A 66 -22.97 13.49 -4.94
CA LEU A 66 -23.13 12.12 -4.45
C LEU A 66 -24.23 12.03 -3.39
N HIS A 67 -24.22 12.95 -2.43
CA HIS A 67 -25.19 13.00 -1.33
C HIS A 67 -26.61 13.29 -1.83
N ASN A 68 -26.79 14.13 -2.85
CA ASN A 68 -28.08 14.36 -3.52
C ASN A 68 -28.59 13.14 -4.29
N LYS A 69 -27.69 12.20 -4.63
CA LYS A 69 -28.03 10.91 -5.24
C LYS A 69 -28.17 9.79 -4.20
N GLU A 70 -28.18 10.12 -2.92
CA GLU A 70 -28.24 9.16 -1.80
C GLU A 70 -27.10 8.13 -1.83
N ILE A 71 -25.92 8.55 -2.34
CA ILE A 71 -24.68 7.76 -2.35
C ILE A 71 -23.78 8.24 -1.22
N ILE A 72 -23.35 7.32 -0.36
CA ILE A 72 -22.34 7.56 0.67
C ILE A 72 -21.02 6.95 0.18
N HIS A 73 -19.93 7.72 0.16
CA HIS A 73 -18.64 7.29 -0.36
C HIS A 73 -17.91 6.30 0.55
N ARG A 74 -17.89 6.56 1.86
CA ARG A 74 -17.35 5.66 2.91
C ARG A 74 -15.84 5.39 2.85
N ASP A 75 -15.08 6.01 1.96
CA ASP A 75 -13.61 5.92 1.94
C ASP A 75 -13.00 7.17 1.30
N LEU A 76 -13.58 8.33 1.62
CA LEU A 76 -13.13 9.60 1.08
C LEU A 76 -11.82 10.01 1.76
N HIS A 77 -10.75 10.13 0.99
CA HIS A 77 -9.45 10.61 1.46
C HIS A 77 -8.62 11.15 0.28
N SER A 78 -7.56 11.91 0.55
CA SER A 78 -6.76 12.55 -0.52
C SER A 78 -6.07 11.62 -1.52
N LYS A 79 -5.97 10.31 -1.24
CA LYS A 79 -5.52 9.31 -2.24
C LYS A 79 -6.64 8.79 -3.16
N ASN A 80 -7.90 9.04 -2.80
CA ASN A 80 -9.11 8.71 -3.59
C ASN A 80 -9.66 9.98 -4.25
N ILE A 81 -8.83 11.01 -4.37
CA ILE A 81 -9.09 12.20 -5.15
C ILE A 81 -7.97 12.26 -6.18
N LEU A 82 -8.34 12.31 -7.45
CA LEU A 82 -7.40 12.45 -8.56
C LEU A 82 -7.43 13.86 -9.12
N ILE A 83 -6.29 14.38 -9.54
CA ILE A 83 -6.19 15.68 -10.21
C ILE A 83 -6.04 15.45 -11.71
N HIS A 84 -6.94 16.04 -12.48
CA HIS A 84 -6.88 16.06 -13.94
C HIS A 84 -6.99 17.50 -14.42
N GLN A 85 -5.95 18.02 -15.08
CA GLN A 85 -5.91 19.40 -15.58
C GLN A 85 -6.26 20.43 -14.47
N ARG A 86 -5.62 20.30 -13.31
CA ARG A 86 -5.88 21.07 -12.07
C ARG A 86 -7.28 20.93 -11.45
N GLN A 87 -8.14 20.05 -11.98
CA GLN A 87 -9.47 19.80 -11.42
C GLN A 87 -9.46 18.56 -10.52
N PRO A 88 -9.94 18.67 -9.27
CA PRO A 88 -10.06 17.50 -8.41
C PRO A 88 -11.29 16.66 -8.76
N LYS A 89 -11.12 15.34 -8.81
CA LYS A 89 -12.16 14.35 -9.10
C LYS A 89 -12.18 13.27 -8.02
N ILE A 90 -13.34 13.08 -7.40
CA ILE A 90 -13.58 12.02 -6.40
C ILE A 90 -13.64 10.67 -7.12
N THR A 91 -12.91 9.67 -6.63
CA THR A 91 -12.81 8.34 -7.24
C THR A 91 -12.90 7.22 -6.19
N ASP A 92 -12.81 5.97 -6.64
CA ASP A 92 -12.83 4.75 -5.83
C ASP A 92 -14.12 4.56 -5.02
N PHE A 93 -15.22 4.36 -5.76
CA PHE A 93 -16.53 4.03 -5.20
C PHE A 93 -16.67 2.56 -4.77
N GLY A 94 -15.55 1.82 -4.61
CA GLY A 94 -15.57 0.38 -4.30
C GLY A 94 -16.20 0.04 -2.95
N LEU A 95 -16.25 1.00 -2.02
CA LEU A 95 -16.90 0.88 -0.71
C LEU A 95 -18.19 1.71 -0.60
N SER A 96 -18.56 2.43 -1.67
CA SER A 96 -19.73 3.30 -1.70
C SER A 96 -21.02 2.50 -1.57
N LYS A 97 -22.03 3.10 -0.95
CA LYS A 97 -23.33 2.46 -0.74
C LYS A 97 -24.46 3.43 -1.02
N GLN A 98 -25.49 2.96 -1.74
CA GLN A 98 -26.75 3.68 -1.87
C GLN A 98 -27.62 3.42 -0.64
N MET A 99 -28.25 4.48 -0.09
CA MET A 99 -28.94 4.39 1.21
C MET A 99 -30.08 3.36 1.28
N ASN A 100 -30.64 2.94 0.14
CA ASN A 100 -31.76 2.00 0.05
C ASN A 100 -31.35 0.53 -0.15
N GLU A 101 -30.05 0.20 -0.18
CA GLU A 101 -29.59 -1.19 -0.36
C GLU A 101 -29.62 -2.02 0.94
N ASN A 102 -30.59 -2.94 1.02
CA ASN A 102 -30.79 -3.91 2.12
C ASN A 102 -29.78 -5.08 2.11
N SER A 103 -28.51 -4.84 1.83
CA SER A 103 -27.46 -5.85 1.91
C SER A 103 -26.96 -6.04 3.35
N SER A 104 -27.09 -7.28 3.83
CA SER A 104 -26.71 -7.75 5.18
C SER A 104 -25.21 -7.76 5.47
N THR A 105 -24.38 -7.25 4.57
CA THR A 105 -22.92 -7.22 4.71
C THR A 105 -22.45 -5.81 5.10
N SER A 106 -22.93 -5.32 6.24
CA SER A 106 -22.16 -4.30 6.98
C SER A 106 -21.03 -5.03 7.70
N SER A 107 -20.00 -5.43 6.95
CA SER A 107 -18.79 -5.97 7.58
C SER A 107 -18.20 -4.90 8.49
N SER A 108 -18.05 -5.25 9.76
CA SER A 108 -17.48 -4.45 10.85
C SER A 108 -15.98 -4.14 10.69
N ILE A 109 -15.42 -4.39 9.50
CA ILE A 109 -14.00 -4.18 9.23
C ILE A 109 -13.83 -2.72 8.81
N ILE A 110 -13.17 -1.95 9.67
CA ILE A 110 -12.81 -0.56 9.43
C ILE A 110 -11.73 -0.51 8.33
N HIS A 111 -12.15 -0.57 7.08
CA HIS A 111 -11.31 -0.31 5.90
C HIS A 111 -11.13 1.21 5.72
N GLY A 112 -9.93 1.62 5.27
CA GLY A 112 -9.60 3.01 4.97
C GLY A 112 -8.43 3.59 5.79
N MET A 113 -8.11 4.86 5.52
CA MET A 113 -7.06 5.63 6.20
C MET A 113 -7.56 6.20 7.55
N PRO A 114 -7.00 5.84 8.72
CA PRO A 114 -7.59 6.14 10.04
C PRO A 114 -7.86 7.61 10.29
N ALA A 115 -6.98 8.49 9.78
CA ALA A 115 -7.11 9.93 9.92
C ALA A 115 -8.42 10.49 9.35
N TYR A 116 -8.97 9.84 8.31
CA TYR A 116 -10.19 10.27 7.60
C TYR A 116 -11.43 9.53 8.11
N ILE A 117 -11.26 8.53 8.97
CA ILE A 117 -12.38 7.73 9.47
C ILE A 117 -12.95 8.42 10.71
N GLU A 118 -14.26 8.63 10.72
CA GLU A 118 -14.90 9.28 11.85
C GLU A 118 -14.79 8.46 13.15
N PRO A 119 -14.65 9.11 14.32
CA PRO A 119 -14.36 8.44 15.59
C PRO A 119 -15.38 7.36 15.96
N LYS A 120 -16.68 7.57 15.69
CA LYS A 120 -17.75 6.63 16.04
C LYS A 120 -17.56 5.24 15.44
N CYS A 121 -16.89 5.12 14.29
CA CYS A 121 -16.58 3.83 13.68
C CYS A 121 -15.66 2.95 14.54
N PHE A 122 -14.85 3.55 15.41
CA PHE A 122 -13.96 2.83 16.33
C PHE A 122 -14.63 2.49 17.67
N ILE A 123 -15.78 3.09 17.97
CA ILE A 123 -16.49 2.93 19.25
C ILE A 123 -17.53 1.82 19.16
N ASP A 124 -18.33 1.83 18.10
CA ASP A 124 -19.41 0.90 17.92
C ASP A 124 -19.25 0.11 16.61
N HIS A 125 -18.98 -1.18 16.74
CA HIS A 125 -18.86 -2.13 15.63
C HIS A 125 -20.15 -2.29 14.81
N LYS A 126 -21.30 -1.81 15.32
CA LYS A 126 -22.60 -1.75 14.64
C LYS A 126 -22.91 -0.38 14.05
N TYR A 127 -22.06 0.62 14.26
CA TYR A 127 -22.28 1.97 13.75
C TYR A 127 -22.38 1.96 12.23
N LYS A 128 -23.47 2.51 11.72
CA LYS A 128 -23.72 2.64 10.28
C LYS A 128 -23.28 4.02 9.82
N ARG A 129 -22.26 4.03 8.97
CA ARG A 129 -21.79 5.24 8.29
C ARG A 129 -22.89 5.83 7.41
N ASP A 130 -23.02 7.14 7.45
CA ASP A 130 -23.99 7.94 6.71
C ASP A 130 -23.29 9.11 5.99
N LYS A 131 -24.06 10.06 5.43
CA LYS A 131 -23.52 11.26 4.76
C LYS A 131 -22.57 12.05 5.68
N ARG A 132 -22.81 12.07 6.98
CA ARG A 132 -21.99 12.81 7.97
C ARG A 132 -20.63 12.13 8.20
N SER A 133 -20.49 10.85 7.88
CA SER A 133 -19.19 10.15 7.82
C SER A 133 -18.30 10.70 6.71
N ASP A 134 -18.87 10.96 5.54
CA ASP A 134 -18.12 11.58 4.42
C ASP A 134 -17.79 13.04 4.72
N VAL A 135 -18.68 13.77 5.41
CA VAL A 135 -18.43 15.15 5.87
C VAL A 135 -17.24 15.22 6.82
N TYR A 136 -17.12 14.28 7.76
CA TYR A 136 -15.92 14.17 8.60
C TYR A 136 -14.65 14.02 7.76
N SER A 137 -14.70 13.11 6.78
CA SER A 137 -13.58 12.84 5.88
C SER A 137 -13.20 14.08 5.07
N LEU A 138 -14.21 14.83 4.58
CA LEU A 138 -14.02 16.10 3.89
C LEU A 138 -13.37 17.14 4.81
N GLY A 139 -13.77 17.26 6.07
CA GLY A 139 -13.12 18.15 7.04
C GLY A 139 -11.61 17.90 7.18
N VAL A 140 -11.22 16.63 7.26
CA VAL A 140 -9.79 16.24 7.30
C VAL A 140 -9.06 16.59 5.99
N ILE A 141 -9.73 16.44 4.84
CA ILE A 141 -9.18 16.84 3.53
C ILE A 141 -9.01 18.36 3.43
N LEU A 142 -9.98 19.15 3.92
CA LEU A 142 -9.89 20.61 3.95
C LEU A 142 -8.68 21.07 4.79
N TRP A 143 -8.48 20.44 5.96
CA TRP A 143 -7.27 20.69 6.75
C TRP A 143 -6.00 20.32 5.96
N GLU A 144 -5.98 19.18 5.26
CA GLU A 144 -4.83 18.78 4.45
C GLU A 144 -4.54 19.76 3.29
N ILE A 145 -5.57 20.31 2.65
CA ILE A 145 -5.42 21.36 1.63
C ILE A 145 -4.79 22.62 2.24
N SER A 146 -5.16 22.99 3.47
CA SER A 146 -4.57 24.14 4.16
C SER A 146 -3.10 23.91 4.54
N SER A 147 -2.73 22.67 4.89
CA SER A 147 -1.43 22.33 5.46
C SER A 147 -0.40 21.84 4.44
N GLY A 148 -0.85 21.32 3.30
CA GLY A 148 0.00 20.73 2.27
C GLY A 148 0.67 19.42 2.70
N ARG A 149 0.38 18.92 3.90
CA ARG A 149 1.02 17.75 4.51
C ARG A 149 -0.01 16.73 4.99
N PRO A 150 0.39 15.47 5.18
CA PRO A 150 -0.51 14.47 5.71
C PRO A 150 -1.07 14.76 7.11
N PRO A 151 -2.37 14.46 7.37
CA PRO A 151 -2.90 14.55 8.71
C PRO A 151 -2.26 13.47 9.58
N PHE A 152 -1.90 13.88 10.78
CA PHE A 152 -1.20 13.13 11.80
C PHE A 152 0.11 12.50 11.31
N GLN A 153 0.87 13.21 10.46
CA GLN A 153 2.09 12.72 9.82
C GLN A 153 3.14 12.16 10.80
N THR A 154 3.17 12.67 12.04
CA THR A 154 4.11 12.24 13.09
C THR A 154 3.79 10.86 13.66
N PHE A 155 2.55 10.38 13.53
CA PHE A 155 2.12 9.08 14.02
C PHE A 155 2.61 7.96 13.10
N LYS A 156 3.51 7.12 13.62
CA LYS A 156 4.04 5.94 12.90
C LYS A 156 3.18 4.69 13.08
N SER A 157 2.29 4.68 14.06
CA SER A 157 1.43 3.55 14.42
C SER A 157 -0.03 3.88 14.14
N ARG A 158 -0.71 2.99 13.40
CA ARG A 158 -2.16 3.07 13.15
C ARG A 158 -2.95 3.09 14.47
N ASP A 159 -2.59 2.23 15.42
CA ASP A 159 -3.34 2.06 16.66
C ASP A 159 -3.16 3.28 17.57
N SER A 160 -1.95 3.84 17.64
CA SER A 160 -1.68 5.07 18.40
C SER A 160 -2.46 6.25 17.82
N LEU A 161 -2.56 6.33 16.50
CA LEU A 161 -3.36 7.35 15.82
C LEU A 161 -4.87 7.17 16.11
N VAL A 162 -5.37 5.94 16.04
CA VAL A 162 -6.78 5.64 16.35
C VAL A 162 -7.11 6.01 17.80
N ILE A 163 -6.27 5.64 18.76
CA ILE A 163 -6.44 6.02 20.18
C ILE A 163 -6.44 7.55 20.34
N HIS A 164 -5.52 8.24 19.65
CA HIS A 164 -5.41 9.69 19.72
C HIS A 164 -6.67 10.40 19.18
N ILE A 165 -7.18 9.96 18.02
CA ILE A 165 -8.43 10.47 17.42
C ILE A 165 -9.64 10.14 18.30
N PHE A 166 -9.67 8.93 18.87
CA PHE A 166 -10.72 8.47 19.78
C PHE A 166 -10.82 9.35 21.04
N GLN A 167 -9.68 9.85 21.54
CA GLN A 167 -9.64 10.81 22.65
C GLN A 167 -10.16 12.21 22.29
N GLY A 168 -10.60 12.43 21.05
CA GLY A 168 -11.12 13.70 20.59
C GLY A 168 -10.05 14.65 20.06
N ASN A 169 -8.78 14.24 20.05
CA ASN A 169 -7.70 15.09 19.54
C ASN A 169 -7.80 15.25 18.02
N ARG A 170 -7.41 16.42 17.53
CA ARG A 170 -7.40 16.80 16.11
C ARG A 170 -6.09 17.50 15.77
N GLU A 171 -5.87 17.72 14.47
CA GLU A 171 -4.78 18.56 14.03
C GLU A 171 -4.99 20.02 14.40
N GLU A 172 -3.90 20.70 14.69
CA GLU A 172 -3.91 22.14 15.00
C GLU A 172 -4.06 22.98 13.72
N PRO A 173 -4.68 24.17 13.79
CA PRO A 173 -4.71 25.10 12.67
C PRO A 173 -3.31 25.49 12.20
N ILE A 174 -3.15 25.65 10.89
CA ILE A 174 -1.90 26.08 10.27
C ILE A 174 -1.89 27.59 10.16
N GLU A 175 -0.76 28.20 10.52
CA GLU A 175 -0.53 29.64 10.38
C GLU A 175 -0.79 30.11 8.94
N GLY A 176 -1.48 31.25 8.80
CA GLY A 176 -1.89 31.79 7.50
C GLY A 176 -3.14 31.16 6.90
N THR A 177 -3.85 30.31 7.64
CA THR A 177 -5.18 29.78 7.22
C THR A 177 -6.30 30.77 7.58
N PRO A 178 -7.19 31.14 6.64
CA PRO A 178 -8.32 32.01 6.93
C PRO A 178 -9.20 31.45 8.05
N SER A 179 -9.59 32.32 9.00
CA SER A 179 -10.35 31.94 10.21
C SER A 179 -11.66 31.23 9.88
N GLN A 180 -12.39 31.73 8.89
CA GLN A 180 -13.66 31.15 8.44
C GLN A 180 -13.45 29.75 7.82
N TYR A 181 -12.31 29.52 7.15
CA TYR A 181 -11.95 28.18 6.63
C TYR A 181 -11.60 27.22 7.78
N ILE A 182 -10.95 27.71 8.83
CA ILE A 182 -10.66 26.95 10.07
C ILE A 182 -11.96 26.51 10.74
N GLU A 183 -12.89 27.45 10.94
CA GLU A 183 -14.19 27.17 11.55
C GLU A 183 -14.96 26.12 10.75
N LEU A 184 -14.96 26.24 9.42
CA LEU A 184 -15.64 25.32 8.53
C LEU A 184 -15.11 23.88 8.68
N TYR A 185 -13.81 23.65 8.49
CA TYR A 185 -13.29 22.27 8.59
C TYR A 185 -13.40 21.72 10.02
N LYS A 186 -13.37 22.60 11.04
CA LYS A 186 -13.62 22.20 12.44
C LYS A 186 -15.04 21.75 12.68
N LYS A 187 -16.03 22.41 12.06
CA LYS A 187 -17.44 21.99 12.10
C LYS A 187 -17.63 20.65 11.38
N CYS A 188 -16.94 20.44 10.27
CA CYS A 188 -17.01 19.19 9.50
C CYS A 188 -16.50 17.96 10.26
N TRP A 189 -15.45 18.08 11.07
CA TRP A 189 -14.85 16.93 11.78
C TRP A 189 -15.25 16.79 13.27
N ASP A 190 -16.38 17.41 13.66
CA ASP A 190 -16.92 17.34 15.01
C ASP A 190 -17.11 15.88 15.47
N ASN A 191 -16.82 15.62 16.75
CA ASN A 191 -16.97 14.30 17.37
C ASN A 191 -18.41 13.79 17.30
N ASN A 192 -19.39 14.70 17.40
CA ASN A 192 -20.80 14.40 17.21
C ASN A 192 -21.20 14.61 15.73
N PRO A 193 -21.57 13.55 14.99
CA PRO A 193 -22.07 13.65 13.62
C PRO A 193 -23.26 14.57 13.46
N ASP A 194 -24.13 14.70 14.48
CA ASP A 194 -25.31 15.57 14.42
C ASP A 194 -24.94 17.06 14.36
N ASN A 195 -23.74 17.43 14.79
CA ASN A 195 -23.24 18.81 14.73
C ASN A 195 -22.62 19.16 13.37
N ARG A 196 -22.36 18.16 12.52
CA ARG A 196 -21.69 18.35 11.24
C ARG A 196 -22.69 18.95 10.23
N PRO A 197 -22.29 19.96 9.44
CA PRO A 197 -23.18 20.61 8.48
C PRO A 197 -23.50 19.67 7.32
N GLU A 198 -24.58 19.97 6.60
CA GLU A 198 -24.87 19.31 5.33
C GLU A 198 -23.86 19.74 4.25
N THR A 199 -23.62 18.88 3.26
CA THR A 199 -22.68 19.17 2.17
C THR A 199 -23.09 20.37 1.32
N SER A 200 -24.39 20.70 1.31
CA SER A 200 -24.96 21.90 0.68
C SER A 200 -24.49 23.18 1.40
N GLU A 201 -24.53 23.20 2.73
CA GLU A 201 -24.01 24.28 3.56
C GLU A 201 -22.51 24.45 3.35
N ILE A 202 -21.75 23.35 3.40
CA ILE A 202 -20.28 23.37 3.18
C ILE A 202 -19.93 23.97 1.81
N PHE A 203 -20.62 23.55 0.76
CA PHE A 203 -20.39 24.08 -0.59
C PHE A 203 -20.69 25.59 -0.66
N ASN A 204 -21.79 26.04 -0.03
CA ASN A 204 -22.15 27.45 0.00
C ASN A 204 -21.15 28.27 0.82
N ASP A 205 -20.72 27.79 1.98
CA ASP A 205 -19.73 28.45 2.82
C ASP A 205 -18.41 28.64 2.06
N ILE A 206 -17.89 27.60 1.40
CA ILE A 206 -16.66 27.72 0.59
C ILE A 206 -16.87 28.66 -0.60
N LYS A 207 -18.06 28.63 -1.23
CA LYS A 207 -18.37 29.57 -2.33
C LYS A 207 -18.33 31.02 -1.85
N GLN A 208 -18.82 31.33 -0.65
CA GLN A 208 -18.72 32.66 -0.06
C GLN A 208 -17.26 33.03 0.24
N LEU A 209 -16.45 32.09 0.76
CA LEU A 209 -15.02 32.32 0.97
C LEU A 209 -14.29 32.66 -0.33
N VAL A 210 -14.60 31.96 -1.43
CA VAL A 210 -14.04 32.26 -2.76
C VAL A 210 -14.41 33.68 -3.19
N LEU A 211 -15.66 34.09 -2.97
CA LEU A 211 -16.11 35.44 -3.34
C LEU A 211 -15.36 36.50 -2.52
N ASN A 212 -15.29 36.35 -1.19
CA ASN A 212 -14.62 37.30 -0.31
C ASN A 212 -13.13 37.46 -0.66
N GLU A 213 -12.42 36.36 -0.92
CA GLU A 213 -11.02 36.38 -1.36
C GLU A 213 -10.81 37.05 -2.73
N THR A 214 -11.80 36.98 -3.63
CA THR A 214 -11.73 37.72 -4.91
C THR A 214 -12.03 39.21 -4.76
N PHE A 215 -12.79 39.62 -3.74
CA PHE A 215 -13.08 41.03 -3.45
C PHE A 215 -11.98 41.70 -2.63
N ASP A 216 -11.34 41.01 -1.69
CA ASP A 216 -10.22 41.55 -0.89
C ASP A 216 -8.94 41.84 -1.71
N GLN A 217 -8.86 41.33 -2.95
CA GLN A 217 -7.81 41.70 -3.91
C GLN A 217 -8.09 43.03 -4.64
N HIS A 218 -9.26 43.65 -4.43
CA HIS A 218 -9.68 44.92 -5.01
C HIS A 218 -10.21 45.88 -3.94
N ASP A 219 -9.35 46.76 -3.44
CA ASP A 219 -9.74 47.86 -2.54
C ASP A 219 -9.08 49.18 -3.01
N PRO A 220 -9.64 50.36 -2.72
CA PRO A 220 -10.88 50.92 -3.26
C PRO A 220 -10.61 52.16 -4.13
N ILE A 221 -11.38 52.37 -5.22
CA ILE A 221 -11.38 53.66 -5.93
C ILE A 221 -12.65 54.45 -5.60
N ASP A 222 -12.34 55.56 -4.93
CA ASP A 222 -12.99 56.83 -4.68
C ASP A 222 -14.28 57.23 -5.45
N THR A 223 -15.04 58.00 -4.68
CA THR A 223 -16.33 58.66 -4.92
C THR A 223 -16.36 59.63 -6.11
N SER A 224 -17.45 59.60 -6.90
CA SER A 224 -18.32 60.75 -7.30
C SER A 224 -19.05 60.59 -8.64
N SER A 225 -20.34 60.96 -8.61
CA SER A 225 -21.27 61.40 -9.68
C SER A 225 -21.77 60.45 -10.79
N GLU A 226 -23.08 60.19 -10.70
CA GLU A 226 -24.15 60.24 -11.71
C GLU A 226 -24.23 59.24 -12.89
N ASN A 227 -25.26 58.39 -12.80
CA ASN A 227 -26.25 57.97 -13.81
C ASN A 227 -25.81 57.74 -15.27
N SER A 228 -25.86 56.47 -15.72
CA SER A 228 -26.88 55.99 -16.68
C SER A 228 -26.71 54.49 -16.99
N GLU A 229 -27.83 53.80 -17.14
CA GLU A 229 -27.94 52.39 -17.56
C GLU A 229 -27.29 52.14 -18.93
N VAL A 230 -26.76 50.93 -19.15
CA VAL A 230 -27.14 49.99 -20.24
C VAL A 230 -26.19 48.77 -20.30
N SER A 231 -26.81 47.59 -20.27
CA SER A 231 -26.49 46.29 -20.90
C SER A 231 -25.05 45.95 -21.38
N LEU A 232 -24.53 44.85 -20.80
CA LEU A 232 -23.65 43.79 -21.35
C LEU A 232 -22.96 44.01 -22.70
N SER A 233 -21.62 44.11 -22.68
CA SER A 233 -20.64 43.36 -23.51
C SER A 233 -19.22 43.96 -23.36
N HIS A 234 -18.19 43.18 -23.73
CA HIS A 234 -16.76 43.51 -23.90
C HIS A 234 -15.76 42.93 -22.86
N GLN A 235 -15.46 41.64 -23.04
CA GLN A 235 -14.20 41.16 -23.64
C GLN A 235 -12.93 42.00 -23.36
N TYR A 236 -11.99 41.42 -22.59
CA TYR A 236 -10.58 41.82 -22.63
C TYR A 236 -9.68 40.69 -23.14
N ASN A 237 -8.71 41.14 -23.90
CA ASN A 237 -7.99 40.52 -24.99
C ASN A 237 -6.56 40.20 -24.52
N ILE A 238 -6.15 38.93 -24.46
CA ILE A 238 -4.77 38.54 -24.13
C ILE A 238 -4.07 38.17 -25.44
N ASN A 239 -3.47 39.17 -26.08
CA ASN A 239 -2.58 39.01 -27.23
C ASN A 239 -1.34 39.92 -27.15
N ALA A 240 -0.81 40.12 -25.95
CA ALA A 240 0.42 40.90 -25.76
C ALA A 240 1.27 40.38 -24.59
N LEU A 241 1.76 39.14 -24.71
CA LEU A 241 2.97 38.69 -24.00
C LEU A 241 3.68 37.54 -24.75
N ALA A 242 3.42 37.43 -26.05
CA ALA A 242 4.27 36.72 -27.00
C ALA A 242 5.24 37.75 -27.59
N ASN A 243 6.40 37.93 -26.95
CA ASN A 243 7.67 38.21 -27.63
C ASN A 243 8.83 38.24 -26.62
N SER A 244 9.93 37.57 -27.02
CA SER A 244 11.16 37.22 -26.27
C SER A 244 10.99 35.97 -25.37
N LEU A 245 11.65 34.83 -25.57
CA LEU A 245 12.76 34.43 -26.43
C LEU A 245 12.62 32.93 -26.81
N GLU A 246 13.37 32.58 -27.83
CA GLU A 246 13.25 31.47 -28.78
C GLU A 246 13.91 30.12 -28.38
N ILE A 247 13.35 29.03 -28.96
CA ILE A 247 14.03 27.82 -29.54
C ILE A 247 14.58 26.78 -28.53
N THR A 248 14.40 25.45 -28.63
CA THR A 248 14.20 24.47 -29.74
C THR A 248 13.21 23.33 -29.40
N THR A 249 12.31 23.05 -30.35
CA THR A 249 11.85 21.75 -30.90
C THR A 249 12.04 20.46 -30.06
N SER A 250 11.02 19.63 -29.80
CA SER A 250 10.20 18.96 -30.81
C SER A 250 9.03 18.22 -30.15
N SER A 251 7.81 18.57 -30.55
CA SER A 251 6.60 17.77 -30.37
C SER A 251 5.93 17.64 -31.73
N PRO A 252 5.40 16.46 -32.06
CA PRO A 252 4.27 16.33 -32.99
C PRO A 252 3.11 15.62 -32.26
N LEU A 253 1.82 15.84 -32.51
CA LEU A 253 1.08 16.77 -33.38
C LEU A 253 -0.39 16.61 -32.94
N TYR A 254 -1.17 17.68 -33.01
CA TYR A 254 -2.60 17.70 -32.74
C TYR A 254 -3.41 16.89 -33.76
N LEU A 255 -4.52 16.30 -33.32
CA LEU A 255 -5.71 16.08 -34.14
C LEU A 255 -6.92 16.67 -33.39
N THR A 256 -7.34 17.84 -33.85
CA THR A 256 -8.64 18.45 -33.59
C THR A 256 -9.64 17.86 -34.58
N ASP A 257 -10.85 17.49 -34.14
CA ASP A 257 -12.07 17.90 -34.86
C ASP A 257 -13.36 17.75 -34.07
N THR A 258 -14.34 18.50 -34.55
CA THR A 258 -15.53 19.08 -33.92
C THR A 258 -16.79 18.20 -33.90
N ASN A 259 -17.76 18.64 -33.07
CA ASN A 259 -19.18 18.24 -33.01
C ASN A 259 -19.83 17.78 -34.34
N ASN A 260 -20.46 16.60 -34.39
CA ASN A 260 -21.94 16.43 -34.44
C ASN A 260 -22.35 14.94 -34.60
N SER A 261 -23.33 14.53 -33.80
CA SER A 261 -24.38 13.52 -33.97
C SER A 261 -24.25 12.37 -35.01
N ASN A 262 -24.37 11.14 -34.48
CA ASN A 262 -24.92 9.91 -35.09
C ASN A 262 -24.41 9.46 -36.47
N THR A 263 -23.57 8.41 -36.47
CA THR A 263 -23.81 7.21 -37.28
C THR A 263 -22.96 6.05 -36.76
N LEU A 264 -23.63 4.93 -36.45
CA LEU A 264 -22.97 3.64 -36.29
C LEU A 264 -22.24 3.29 -37.59
N ILE A 265 -20.91 3.27 -37.58
CA ILE A 265 -20.13 2.36 -38.42
C ILE A 265 -19.24 1.52 -37.52
N ARG A 266 -19.80 0.35 -37.23
CA ARG A 266 -19.15 -0.92 -36.87
C ARG A 266 -17.76 -1.03 -37.51
N ASN A 267 -16.68 -0.89 -36.73
CA ASN A 267 -15.36 -1.33 -37.16
C ASN A 267 -14.53 -1.84 -35.97
N ASN A 268 -14.29 -3.15 -35.97
CA ASN A 268 -13.31 -3.86 -35.14
C ASN A 268 -11.86 -3.33 -35.29
N SER A 269 -11.61 -2.30 -36.12
CA SER A 269 -10.27 -1.73 -36.31
C SER A 269 -9.85 -0.79 -35.16
N ILE A 270 -10.77 -0.11 -34.48
CA ILE A 270 -10.41 0.83 -33.39
C ILE A 270 -9.99 0.06 -32.12
N ILE A 271 -10.67 -1.05 -31.80
CA ILE A 271 -10.27 -1.92 -30.68
C ILE A 271 -8.98 -2.68 -31.00
N GLY A 272 -8.78 -3.08 -32.25
CA GLY A 272 -7.51 -3.62 -32.73
C GLY A 272 -6.37 -2.62 -32.62
N ASN A 273 -6.62 -1.35 -32.99
CA ASN A 273 -5.65 -0.26 -32.95
C ASN A 273 -5.36 0.22 -31.52
N LEU A 274 -6.35 0.27 -30.62
CA LEU A 274 -6.13 0.63 -29.20
C LEU A 274 -5.46 -0.50 -28.41
N ARG A 275 -5.74 -1.77 -28.73
CA ARG A 275 -4.94 -2.90 -28.21
C ARG A 275 -3.51 -2.82 -28.74
N LYS A 276 -3.33 -2.52 -30.02
CA LYS A 276 -2.01 -2.27 -30.61
C LYS A 276 -1.31 -1.10 -29.96
N GLU A 277 -1.94 0.06 -29.79
CA GLU A 277 -1.38 1.27 -29.19
C GLU A 277 -1.10 1.10 -27.69
N THR A 278 -1.90 0.33 -26.95
CA THR A 278 -1.62 0.00 -25.53
C THR A 278 -0.49 -1.03 -25.42
N ILE A 279 -0.43 -2.00 -26.33
CA ILE A 279 0.69 -2.93 -26.45
C ILE A 279 1.95 -2.20 -26.95
N GLU A 280 1.84 -1.21 -27.83
CA GLU A 280 2.92 -0.38 -28.40
C GLU A 280 3.42 0.67 -27.39
N PHE A 281 2.55 1.21 -26.53
CA PHE A 281 2.93 2.09 -25.42
C PHE A 281 3.72 1.37 -24.33
N PHE A 282 3.45 0.07 -24.09
CA PHE A 282 4.24 -0.77 -23.18
C PHE A 282 5.36 -1.57 -23.89
N ASN A 283 5.28 -1.75 -25.22
CA ASN A 283 6.39 -2.09 -26.12
C ASN A 283 7.17 -0.83 -26.48
N GLN A 284 7.54 -0.02 -25.49
CA GLN A 284 8.63 0.93 -25.72
C GLN A 284 9.82 0.10 -26.23
N PRO A 285 10.33 0.35 -27.46
CA PRO A 285 11.41 -0.44 -28.07
C PRO A 285 12.59 -0.62 -27.12
N LYS A 286 12.80 0.37 -26.24
CA LYS A 286 13.86 0.41 -25.23
C LYS A 286 13.91 -0.74 -24.22
N PHE A 287 12.79 -1.37 -23.81
CA PHE A 287 12.85 -2.46 -22.81
C PHE A 287 13.11 -3.83 -23.44
N LEU A 288 12.50 -4.12 -24.58
CA LEU A 288 12.79 -5.36 -25.33
C LEU A 288 14.24 -5.33 -25.84
N GLU A 289 14.68 -4.20 -26.41
CA GLU A 289 16.08 -4.02 -26.80
C GLU A 289 17.03 -4.17 -25.62
N ALA A 290 16.71 -3.60 -24.45
CA ALA A 290 17.55 -3.74 -23.26
C ALA A 290 17.68 -5.19 -22.77
N PHE A 291 16.61 -5.99 -22.84
CA PHE A 291 16.67 -7.40 -22.44
C PHE A 291 17.32 -8.29 -23.51
N GLU A 292 17.18 -7.96 -24.81
CA GLU A 292 17.97 -8.59 -25.86
C GLU A 292 19.47 -8.34 -25.68
N VAL A 293 19.86 -7.12 -25.28
CA VAL A 293 21.24 -6.80 -24.92
C VAL A 293 21.67 -7.56 -23.67
N LEU A 294 20.80 -7.71 -22.67
CA LEU A 294 21.09 -8.47 -21.45
C LEU A 294 21.42 -9.94 -21.74
N CYS A 295 20.72 -10.58 -22.69
CA CYS A 295 21.02 -11.95 -23.13
C CYS A 295 22.47 -12.12 -23.62
N LYS A 296 22.99 -11.10 -24.30
CA LYS A 296 24.31 -11.11 -24.94
C LYS A 296 25.39 -10.49 -24.05
N ASN A 297 25.01 -9.93 -22.92
CA ASN A 297 25.91 -9.20 -22.05
C ASN A 297 26.81 -10.16 -21.26
N SER A 298 28.12 -10.03 -21.46
CA SER A 298 29.15 -10.88 -20.85
C SER A 298 29.89 -10.21 -19.68
N THR A 299 29.42 -9.06 -19.18
CA THR A 299 30.14 -8.26 -18.17
C THR A 299 29.30 -7.83 -16.98
N LEU A 300 27.98 -7.73 -17.14
CA LEU A 300 27.07 -7.21 -16.13
C LEU A 300 26.76 -8.29 -15.09
N THR A 301 27.22 -8.07 -13.86
CA THR A 301 27.08 -9.02 -12.75
C THR A 301 25.94 -8.68 -11.80
N SER A 302 25.41 -7.46 -11.85
CA SER A 302 24.28 -7.01 -11.02
C SER A 302 23.33 -6.11 -11.81
N LEU A 303 22.02 -6.30 -11.63
CA LEU A 303 20.97 -5.55 -12.32
C LEU A 303 19.89 -5.12 -11.35
N ASP A 304 19.66 -3.80 -11.28
CA ASP A 304 18.62 -3.18 -10.46
C ASP A 304 17.46 -2.64 -11.31
N LEU A 305 16.31 -3.29 -11.15
CA LEU A 305 15.06 -2.95 -11.82
C LEU A 305 13.93 -2.74 -10.81
N ARG A 306 14.24 -2.25 -9.60
CA ARG A 306 13.21 -1.96 -8.58
C ARG A 306 12.28 -0.84 -9.05
N PHE A 307 10.98 -0.99 -8.74
CA PHE A 307 9.93 0.01 -9.01
C PHE A 307 9.79 0.43 -10.48
N LYS A 308 10.13 -0.46 -11.43
CA LYS A 308 10.04 -0.17 -12.88
C LYS A 308 8.70 -0.51 -13.51
N ASN A 309 7.79 -1.12 -12.75
CA ASN A 309 6.45 -1.51 -13.24
C ASN A 309 6.54 -2.35 -14.54
N LEU A 310 7.45 -3.33 -14.54
CA LEU A 310 7.65 -4.26 -15.68
C LEU A 310 6.38 -4.99 -16.09
N ARG A 311 5.50 -5.28 -15.13
CA ARG A 311 4.26 -6.06 -15.33
C ARG A 311 4.57 -7.40 -16.04
N THR A 312 3.58 -7.96 -16.71
CA THR A 312 3.67 -9.29 -17.33
C THR A 312 4.66 -9.34 -18.49
N GLU A 313 4.55 -8.44 -19.46
CA GLU A 313 5.35 -8.52 -20.70
C GLU A 313 6.83 -8.25 -20.45
N GLY A 314 7.17 -7.16 -19.74
CA GLY A 314 8.56 -6.88 -19.38
C GLY A 314 9.16 -7.94 -18.47
N GLY A 315 8.34 -8.52 -17.58
CA GLY A 315 8.75 -9.63 -16.72
C GLY A 315 9.07 -10.92 -17.48
N LYS A 316 8.26 -11.27 -18.48
CA LYS A 316 8.51 -12.42 -19.37
C LYS A 316 9.76 -12.20 -20.23
N ALA A 317 9.89 -11.03 -20.85
CA ALA A 317 11.08 -10.70 -21.65
C ALA A 317 12.37 -10.78 -20.81
N LEU A 318 12.32 -10.32 -19.55
CA LEU A 318 13.43 -10.48 -18.62
C LEU A 318 13.70 -11.95 -18.27
N ALA A 319 12.67 -12.77 -18.07
CA ALA A 319 12.82 -14.20 -17.81
C ALA A 319 13.48 -14.92 -18.98
N ASP A 320 13.06 -14.61 -20.21
CA ASP A 320 13.66 -15.14 -21.44
C ASP A 320 15.13 -14.71 -21.55
N ALA A 321 15.45 -13.47 -21.18
CA ALA A 321 16.83 -13.00 -21.17
C ALA A 321 17.69 -13.69 -20.12
N LEU A 322 17.14 -13.92 -18.93
CA LEU A 322 17.81 -14.60 -17.84
C LEU A 322 18.14 -16.07 -18.16
N CYS A 323 17.36 -16.72 -19.05
CA CYS A 323 17.64 -18.08 -19.51
C CYS A 323 18.98 -18.20 -20.24
N ASN A 324 19.40 -17.14 -20.94
CA ASN A 324 20.62 -17.13 -21.77
C ASN A 324 21.76 -16.34 -21.14
N ASN A 325 21.46 -15.46 -20.17
CA ASN A 325 22.48 -14.72 -19.47
C ASN A 325 23.26 -15.64 -18.50
N ASN A 326 24.59 -15.60 -18.60
CA ASN A 326 25.52 -16.42 -17.82
C ASN A 326 26.50 -15.58 -16.99
N THR A 327 26.16 -14.32 -16.71
CA THR A 327 27.05 -13.38 -16.01
C THR A 327 26.39 -12.71 -14.82
N LEU A 328 25.06 -12.60 -14.84
CA LEU A 328 24.30 -11.93 -13.81
C LEU A 328 24.24 -12.76 -12.53
N THR A 329 24.88 -12.26 -11.49
CA THR A 329 24.94 -12.89 -10.17
C THR A 329 23.90 -12.32 -9.21
N SER A 330 23.40 -11.10 -9.44
CA SER A 330 22.44 -10.40 -8.58
C SER A 330 21.35 -9.71 -9.39
N LEU A 331 20.09 -9.95 -9.03
CA LEU A 331 18.93 -9.36 -9.71
C LEU A 331 17.90 -8.81 -8.70
N GLU A 332 17.59 -7.52 -8.84
CA GLU A 332 16.69 -6.78 -7.96
C GLU A 332 15.39 -6.38 -8.70
N LEU A 333 14.27 -7.04 -8.37
CA LEU A 333 12.96 -6.86 -8.99
C LEU A 333 11.87 -6.38 -8.03
N CYS A 334 12.22 -5.75 -6.91
CA CYS A 334 11.23 -5.27 -5.93
C CYS A 334 10.14 -4.40 -6.58
N SER A 335 8.87 -4.69 -6.27
CA SER A 335 7.70 -3.87 -6.61
C SER A 335 7.51 -3.59 -8.11
N ASN A 336 7.48 -4.63 -8.93
CA ASN A 336 7.27 -4.56 -10.39
C ASN A 336 5.90 -5.04 -10.89
N LYS A 337 5.02 -5.49 -9.99
CA LYS A 337 3.68 -6.02 -10.32
C LYS A 337 3.74 -7.19 -11.33
N LEU A 338 4.69 -8.11 -11.12
CA LEU A 338 4.96 -9.22 -12.06
C LEU A 338 3.81 -10.24 -12.14
N GLY A 339 3.18 -10.59 -11.01
CA GLY A 339 2.12 -11.59 -10.97
C GLY A 339 2.61 -13.04 -11.06
N SER A 340 1.69 -13.99 -10.95
CA SER A 340 1.99 -15.43 -10.91
C SER A 340 2.59 -15.98 -12.21
N GLU A 341 2.12 -15.50 -13.36
CA GLU A 341 2.58 -15.99 -14.67
C GLU A 341 4.04 -15.63 -14.94
N VAL A 342 4.47 -14.43 -14.56
CA VAL A 342 5.88 -14.08 -14.60
C VAL A 342 6.67 -14.85 -13.54
N GLY A 343 6.09 -15.10 -12.36
CA GLY A 343 6.71 -15.97 -11.35
C GLY A 343 7.06 -17.36 -11.89
N LYS A 344 6.18 -17.96 -12.70
CA LYS A 344 6.44 -19.22 -13.42
C LYS A 344 7.56 -19.06 -14.45
N ALA A 345 7.50 -18.03 -15.29
CA ALA A 345 8.55 -17.78 -16.30
C ALA A 345 9.94 -17.57 -15.66
N LEU A 346 10.01 -16.82 -14.56
CA LEU A 346 11.25 -16.61 -13.81
C LEU A 346 11.74 -17.89 -13.13
N ALA A 347 10.84 -18.77 -12.69
CA ALA A 347 11.19 -20.08 -12.17
C ALA A 347 11.78 -20.99 -13.26
N ASP A 348 11.19 -20.99 -14.46
CA ASP A 348 11.71 -21.72 -15.62
C ASP A 348 13.10 -21.20 -16.02
N ALA A 349 13.30 -19.88 -15.97
CA ALA A 349 14.59 -19.25 -16.19
C ALA A 349 15.61 -19.65 -15.12
N LEU A 350 15.22 -19.65 -13.85
CA LEU A 350 16.07 -20.06 -12.73
C LEU A 350 16.48 -21.53 -12.80
N CYS A 351 15.66 -22.41 -13.39
CA CYS A 351 16.04 -23.81 -13.63
C CYS A 351 17.22 -23.95 -14.61
N LYS A 352 17.40 -23.00 -15.51
CA LYS A 352 18.47 -23.01 -16.54
C LYS A 352 19.65 -22.14 -16.14
N ASN A 353 19.40 -21.07 -15.40
CA ASN A 353 20.42 -20.12 -14.99
C ASN A 353 21.34 -20.73 -13.92
N SER A 354 22.64 -20.71 -14.19
CA SER A 354 23.67 -21.28 -13.32
C SER A 354 24.59 -20.23 -12.67
N THR A 355 24.24 -18.96 -12.75
CA THR A 355 25.12 -17.85 -12.29
C THR A 355 24.47 -16.94 -11.26
N LEU A 356 23.14 -16.86 -11.23
CA LEU A 356 22.41 -16.05 -10.28
C LEU A 356 22.54 -16.64 -8.87
N THR A 357 23.10 -15.83 -7.96
CA THR A 357 23.32 -16.19 -6.56
C THR A 357 22.40 -15.42 -5.62
N SER A 358 21.95 -14.21 -6.01
CA SER A 358 21.06 -13.35 -5.24
C SER A 358 19.88 -12.89 -6.08
N PHE A 359 18.66 -13.15 -5.61
CA PHE A 359 17.44 -12.81 -6.33
C PHE A 359 16.39 -12.17 -5.42
N ASN A 360 16.00 -10.93 -5.72
CA ASN A 360 15.01 -10.19 -4.95
C ASN A 360 13.72 -9.97 -5.74
N LEU A 361 12.66 -10.66 -5.30
CA LEU A 361 11.31 -10.63 -5.88
C LEU A 361 10.28 -9.98 -4.96
N ARG A 362 10.71 -9.16 -4.01
CA ARG A 362 9.82 -8.53 -3.03
C ARG A 362 8.64 -7.77 -3.67
N ASP A 363 7.47 -7.88 -3.05
CA ASP A 363 6.26 -7.09 -3.38
C ASP A 363 5.82 -7.20 -4.86
N ASN A 364 5.76 -8.41 -5.42
CA ASN A 364 5.43 -8.67 -6.83
C ASN A 364 4.11 -9.42 -7.07
N LYS A 365 3.35 -9.74 -6.02
CA LYS A 365 2.07 -10.44 -6.09
C LYS A 365 2.17 -11.79 -6.83
N LEU A 366 3.24 -12.55 -6.59
CA LEU A 366 3.45 -13.86 -7.26
C LEU A 366 2.35 -14.89 -6.93
N GLY A 367 1.72 -14.77 -5.76
CA GLY A 367 0.67 -15.69 -5.32
C GLY A 367 1.17 -17.11 -5.07
N PRO A 368 0.26 -18.05 -4.72
CA PRO A 368 0.62 -19.43 -4.44
C PRO A 368 1.25 -20.15 -5.63
N GLU A 369 0.74 -19.93 -6.84
CA GLU A 369 1.24 -20.58 -8.07
C GLU A 369 2.66 -20.13 -8.43
N GLY A 370 2.96 -18.83 -8.31
CA GLY A 370 4.32 -18.34 -8.51
C GLY A 370 5.29 -18.86 -7.44
N GLY A 371 4.83 -18.96 -6.19
CA GLY A 371 5.60 -19.57 -5.09
C GLY A 371 5.91 -21.04 -5.31
N LYS A 372 4.93 -21.81 -5.80
CA LYS A 372 5.09 -23.23 -6.15
C LYS A 372 6.11 -23.41 -7.28
N ALA A 373 5.99 -22.63 -8.35
CA ALA A 373 6.92 -22.69 -9.46
C ALA A 373 8.37 -22.38 -9.02
N LEU A 374 8.55 -21.33 -8.21
CA LEU A 374 9.87 -21.01 -7.65
C LEU A 374 10.40 -22.10 -6.72
N ALA A 375 9.55 -22.75 -5.93
CA ALA A 375 9.94 -23.89 -5.12
C ALA A 375 10.42 -25.09 -5.96
N ASP A 376 9.71 -25.40 -7.05
CA ASP A 376 10.11 -26.44 -7.99
C ASP A 376 11.46 -26.11 -8.66
N ALA A 377 11.69 -24.83 -8.98
CA ALA A 377 12.97 -24.37 -9.51
C ALA A 377 14.12 -24.47 -8.49
N LEU A 378 13.87 -24.11 -7.23
CA LEU A 378 14.85 -24.26 -6.14
C LEU A 378 15.27 -25.71 -5.90
N CYS A 379 14.41 -26.69 -6.19
CA CYS A 379 14.77 -28.11 -6.09
C CYS A 379 15.86 -28.52 -7.10
N LYS A 380 16.01 -27.77 -8.20
CA LYS A 380 16.94 -28.04 -9.30
C LYS A 380 18.11 -27.07 -9.36
N ASN A 381 17.88 -25.82 -8.96
CA ASN A 381 18.90 -24.78 -8.99
C ASN A 381 19.93 -24.99 -7.87
N LEU A 382 21.21 -25.01 -8.25
CA LEU A 382 22.34 -25.27 -7.35
C LEU A 382 23.25 -24.05 -7.16
N THR A 383 22.77 -22.85 -7.51
CA THR A 383 23.62 -21.64 -7.52
C THR A 383 23.04 -20.52 -6.66
N LEU A 384 21.70 -20.47 -6.54
CA LEU A 384 21.03 -19.45 -5.76
C LEU A 384 21.32 -19.67 -4.27
N THR A 385 21.88 -18.64 -3.63
CA THR A 385 22.23 -18.63 -2.20
C THR A 385 21.35 -17.69 -1.40
N SER A 386 20.75 -16.68 -2.02
CA SER A 386 19.86 -15.71 -1.39
C SER A 386 18.60 -15.46 -2.22
N LEU A 387 17.43 -15.58 -1.58
CA LEU A 387 16.14 -15.34 -2.19
C LEU A 387 15.23 -14.49 -1.29
N ASN A 388 14.78 -13.35 -1.82
CA ASN A 388 13.82 -12.49 -1.13
C ASN A 388 12.43 -12.53 -1.78
N LEU A 389 11.47 -13.11 -1.08
CA LEU A 389 10.08 -13.25 -1.48
C LEU A 389 9.11 -12.47 -0.58
N TYR A 390 9.60 -11.48 0.17
CA TYR A 390 8.76 -10.68 1.05
C TYR A 390 7.55 -10.09 0.30
N GLY A 391 6.35 -10.21 0.87
CA GLY A 391 5.16 -9.51 0.35
C GLY A 391 4.60 -10.02 -0.97
N ASN A 392 4.62 -11.33 -1.20
CA ASN A 392 4.13 -11.94 -2.45
C ASN A 392 2.81 -12.71 -2.32
N ASN A 393 2.20 -12.72 -1.13
CA ASN A 393 0.93 -13.41 -0.86
C ASN A 393 0.96 -14.90 -1.29
N LEU A 394 2.04 -15.60 -0.95
CA LEU A 394 2.24 -17.00 -1.33
C LEU A 394 1.22 -17.96 -0.68
N GLY A 395 0.66 -17.58 0.47
CA GLY A 395 -0.29 -18.41 1.19
C GLY A 395 0.33 -19.69 1.77
N SER A 396 -0.51 -20.55 2.35
CA SER A 396 -0.08 -21.83 2.92
C SER A 396 0.49 -22.77 1.86
N GLU A 397 -0.08 -22.79 0.65
CA GLU A 397 0.35 -23.70 -0.41
C GLU A 397 1.73 -23.35 -0.96
N GLY A 398 2.01 -22.05 -1.19
CA GLY A 398 3.36 -21.60 -1.53
C GLY A 398 4.36 -21.89 -0.41
N GLY A 399 3.95 -21.72 0.86
CA GLY A 399 4.76 -22.09 2.02
C GLY A 399 5.12 -23.57 2.09
N LYS A 400 4.15 -24.47 1.85
CA LYS A 400 4.38 -25.92 1.81
C LYS A 400 5.33 -26.31 0.67
N ALA A 401 5.16 -25.71 -0.51
CA ALA A 401 6.04 -25.96 -1.64
C ALA A 401 7.48 -25.54 -1.33
N LEU A 402 7.68 -24.34 -0.80
CA LEU A 402 9.00 -23.86 -0.39
C LEU A 402 9.62 -24.71 0.72
N ALA A 403 8.84 -25.19 1.68
CA ALA A 403 9.31 -26.13 2.70
C ALA A 403 9.80 -27.46 2.10
N TYR A 404 9.07 -28.00 1.11
CA TYR A 404 9.52 -29.16 0.35
C TYR A 404 10.85 -28.88 -0.37
N ALA A 405 10.97 -27.72 -1.02
CA ALA A 405 12.20 -27.31 -1.70
C ALA A 405 13.39 -27.18 -0.75
N LEU A 406 13.19 -26.61 0.44
CA LEU A 406 14.24 -26.52 1.48
C LEU A 406 14.72 -27.91 1.95
N CYS A 407 13.89 -28.95 1.90
CA CYS A 407 14.35 -30.31 2.23
C CYS A 407 15.28 -30.92 1.17
N LYS A 408 15.32 -30.35 -0.04
CA LYS A 408 16.07 -30.86 -1.19
C LYS A 408 17.24 -29.95 -1.58
N ASN A 409 17.04 -28.65 -1.46
CA ASN A 409 18.03 -27.66 -1.84
C ASN A 409 19.14 -27.57 -0.77
N SER A 410 20.38 -27.66 -1.24
CA SER A 410 21.58 -27.63 -0.40
C SER A 410 22.43 -26.38 -0.59
N THR A 411 21.93 -25.36 -1.30
CA THR A 411 22.70 -24.16 -1.71
C THR A 411 22.15 -22.86 -1.15
N LEU A 412 20.84 -22.79 -0.89
CA LEU A 412 20.18 -21.60 -0.37
C LEU A 412 20.55 -21.39 1.10
N THR A 413 21.18 -20.25 1.38
CA THR A 413 21.65 -19.85 2.72
C THR A 413 20.77 -18.78 3.35
N SER A 414 20.12 -17.92 2.56
CA SER A 414 19.22 -16.87 3.05
C SER A 414 17.87 -16.90 2.31
N LEU A 415 16.80 -16.92 3.09
CA LEU A 415 15.42 -16.92 2.58
C LEU A 415 14.54 -15.94 3.36
N ASN A 416 13.96 -14.97 2.67
CA ASN A 416 13.00 -14.03 3.25
C ASN A 416 11.58 -14.32 2.74
N LEU A 417 10.71 -14.80 3.64
CA LEU A 417 9.30 -15.07 3.41
C LEU A 417 8.38 -14.18 4.22
N GLY A 418 8.84 -13.03 4.70
CA GLY A 418 7.99 -12.12 5.47
C GLY A 418 6.75 -11.65 4.70
N PHE A 419 5.65 -11.37 5.40
CA PHE A 419 4.42 -10.81 4.80
C PHE A 419 3.84 -11.68 3.66
N ASN A 420 3.75 -13.00 3.84
CA ASN A 420 3.26 -13.93 2.82
C ASN A 420 2.01 -14.72 3.21
N ASN A 421 1.43 -14.45 4.38
CA ASN A 421 0.20 -15.11 4.84
C ASN A 421 0.31 -16.64 4.85
N LEU A 422 1.45 -17.17 5.31
CA LEU A 422 1.74 -18.61 5.32
C LEU A 422 0.80 -19.41 6.24
N LYS A 423 0.31 -18.77 7.31
CA LYS A 423 -0.61 -19.34 8.31
C LYS A 423 -0.02 -20.62 8.95
N LEU A 424 -0.88 -21.35 9.67
CA LEU A 424 -0.55 -22.57 10.39
C LEU A 424 0.11 -23.64 9.49
N GLU A 425 -0.52 -23.96 8.36
CA GLU A 425 -0.11 -25.08 7.51
C GLU A 425 1.23 -24.84 6.80
N GLY A 426 1.44 -23.64 6.24
CA GLY A 426 2.71 -23.27 5.64
C GLY A 426 3.83 -23.16 6.68
N GLY A 427 3.51 -22.60 7.85
CA GLY A 427 4.44 -22.49 8.98
C GLY A 427 4.92 -23.83 9.53
N LYS A 428 3.99 -24.78 9.76
CA LYS A 428 4.34 -26.14 10.21
C LYS A 428 5.22 -26.87 9.20
N ALA A 429 4.92 -26.73 7.91
CA ALA A 429 5.75 -27.31 6.85
C ALA A 429 7.19 -26.78 6.90
N LEU A 430 7.36 -25.45 7.04
CA LEU A 430 8.68 -24.82 7.15
C LEU A 430 9.44 -25.27 8.41
N ALA A 431 8.77 -25.37 9.57
CA ALA A 431 9.38 -25.89 10.79
C ALA A 431 9.89 -27.33 10.61
N ASN A 432 9.10 -28.19 9.96
CA ASN A 432 9.51 -29.56 9.64
C ASN A 432 10.68 -29.60 8.65
N ALA A 433 10.74 -28.68 7.69
CA ALA A 433 11.85 -28.57 6.75
C ALA A 433 13.15 -28.13 7.45
N LEU A 434 13.07 -27.19 8.39
CA LEU A 434 14.21 -26.76 9.20
C LEU A 434 14.82 -27.90 10.04
N CYS A 435 14.03 -28.89 10.45
CA CYS A 435 14.57 -30.06 11.14
C CYS A 435 15.51 -30.91 10.27
N LYS A 436 15.41 -30.79 8.94
CA LYS A 436 16.15 -31.61 7.96
C LYS A 436 17.19 -30.81 7.19
N ASN A 437 16.94 -29.53 6.96
CA ASN A 437 17.85 -28.67 6.21
C ASN A 437 19.07 -28.29 7.07
N SER A 438 20.26 -28.48 6.52
CA SER A 438 21.55 -28.18 7.16
C SER A 438 22.34 -27.07 6.44
N THR A 439 21.73 -26.42 5.44
CA THR A 439 22.38 -25.36 4.65
C THR A 439 21.93 -23.97 5.08
N LEU A 440 20.62 -23.77 5.27
CA LEU A 440 20.02 -22.47 5.49
C LEU A 440 20.57 -21.82 6.76
N LYS A 441 21.06 -20.59 6.62
CA LYS A 441 21.68 -19.78 7.67
C LYS A 441 20.73 -18.70 8.17
N GLU A 442 19.86 -18.19 7.31
CA GLU A 442 18.94 -17.10 7.62
C GLU A 442 17.54 -17.39 7.10
N LEU A 443 16.55 -17.28 7.99
CA LEU A 443 15.15 -17.39 7.62
C LEU A 443 14.35 -16.24 8.24
N ASN A 444 13.64 -15.50 7.39
CA ASN A 444 12.73 -14.46 7.84
C ASN A 444 11.27 -14.85 7.59
N LEU A 445 10.50 -15.00 8.67
CA LEU A 445 9.08 -15.36 8.66
C LEU A 445 8.19 -14.26 9.26
N ARG A 446 8.65 -13.02 9.37
CA ARG A 446 7.85 -11.93 9.97
C ARG A 446 6.48 -11.75 9.30
N TYR A 447 5.45 -11.34 10.03
CA TYR A 447 4.12 -11.04 9.47
C TYR A 447 3.49 -12.19 8.66
N ASN A 448 3.45 -13.40 9.20
CA ASN A 448 2.88 -14.57 8.52
C ASN A 448 1.70 -15.23 9.23
N ASN A 449 1.25 -14.66 10.35
CA ASN A 449 0.08 -15.12 11.09
C ASN A 449 0.19 -16.61 11.46
N LEU A 450 1.38 -17.01 11.96
CA LEU A 450 1.74 -18.41 12.17
C LEU A 450 1.02 -19.03 13.38
N GLY A 451 0.83 -18.26 14.46
CA GLY A 451 0.18 -18.71 15.68
C GLY A 451 1.04 -19.60 16.58
N THR A 452 0.50 -19.89 17.76
CA THR A 452 1.15 -20.64 18.85
C THR A 452 1.69 -22.01 18.42
N GLU A 453 0.92 -22.77 17.67
CA GLU A 453 1.27 -24.14 17.28
C GLU A 453 2.48 -24.19 16.34
N VAL A 454 2.63 -23.21 15.45
CA VAL A 454 3.85 -23.07 14.65
C VAL A 454 5.02 -22.62 15.51
N GLY A 455 4.79 -21.74 16.50
CA GLY A 455 5.83 -21.34 17.46
C GLY A 455 6.43 -22.52 18.20
N LYS A 456 5.59 -23.44 18.70
CA LYS A 456 6.03 -24.71 19.32
C LYS A 456 6.83 -25.57 18.34
N ALA A 457 6.32 -25.75 17.11
CA ALA A 457 7.02 -26.53 16.08
C ALA A 457 8.39 -25.93 15.68
N LEU A 458 8.49 -24.60 15.60
CA LEU A 458 9.76 -23.91 15.33
C LEU A 458 10.75 -24.07 16.49
N ALA A 459 10.29 -24.04 17.74
CA ALA A 459 11.15 -24.32 18.88
C ALA A 459 11.71 -25.76 18.83
N ASP A 460 10.86 -26.74 18.51
CA ASP A 460 11.30 -28.13 18.30
C ASP A 460 12.30 -28.25 17.14
N ALA A 461 12.10 -27.48 16.07
CA ALA A 461 13.01 -27.44 14.93
C ALA A 461 14.38 -26.85 15.31
N LEU A 462 14.39 -25.77 16.08
CA LEU A 462 15.62 -25.14 16.59
C LEU A 462 16.43 -26.08 17.48
N CYS A 463 15.78 -26.99 18.23
CA CYS A 463 16.49 -28.01 19.02
C CYS A 463 17.32 -28.97 18.15
N LYS A 464 16.94 -29.16 16.88
CA LYS A 464 17.55 -30.13 15.96
C LYS A 464 18.42 -29.48 14.88
N ASN A 465 18.08 -28.25 14.49
CA ASN A 465 18.76 -27.55 13.42
C ASN A 465 20.14 -27.07 13.87
N THR A 466 21.16 -27.36 13.07
CA THR A 466 22.57 -27.04 13.34
C THR A 466 23.16 -26.07 12.31
N SER A 467 22.33 -25.43 11.49
CA SER A 467 22.79 -24.55 10.42
C SER A 467 22.33 -23.12 10.58
N LEU A 468 21.11 -22.91 11.11
CA LEU A 468 20.44 -21.63 11.18
C LEU A 468 21.12 -20.74 12.22
N THR A 469 21.47 -19.54 11.78
CA THR A 469 22.13 -18.49 12.57
C THR A 469 21.23 -17.27 12.78
N SER A 470 20.23 -17.08 11.92
CA SER A 470 19.25 -16.00 12.03
C SER A 470 17.82 -16.48 11.81
N LEU A 471 16.93 -16.15 12.75
CA LEU A 471 15.51 -16.42 12.63
C LEU A 471 14.68 -15.17 12.98
N GLY A 472 13.91 -14.68 12.01
CA GLY A 472 12.98 -13.57 12.19
C GLY A 472 11.53 -14.05 12.32
N LEU A 473 10.90 -13.79 13.47
CA LEU A 473 9.53 -14.20 13.79
C LEU A 473 8.62 -13.04 14.19
N ARG A 474 9.03 -11.79 13.98
CA ARG A 474 8.25 -10.60 14.33
C ARG A 474 6.79 -10.65 13.82
N TYR A 475 5.82 -10.24 14.64
CA TYR A 475 4.40 -10.19 14.29
C TYR A 475 3.83 -11.51 13.74
N ASN A 476 3.85 -12.57 14.56
CA ASN A 476 3.29 -13.88 14.22
C ASN A 476 2.31 -14.47 15.24
N GLU A 477 1.96 -13.70 16.27
CA GLU A 477 0.98 -14.09 17.28
C GLU A 477 1.30 -15.43 17.96
N LEU A 478 2.57 -15.67 18.30
CA LEU A 478 3.01 -16.92 18.92
C LEU A 478 2.39 -17.16 20.31
N GLY A 479 2.05 -16.10 21.04
CA GLY A 479 1.43 -16.21 22.35
C GLY A 479 2.39 -16.68 23.45
N SER A 480 1.96 -16.52 24.70
CA SER A 480 2.77 -16.80 25.89
C SER A 480 3.11 -18.27 26.10
N GLU A 481 2.32 -19.19 25.54
CA GLU A 481 2.55 -20.64 25.68
C GLU A 481 3.86 -21.11 25.02
N VAL A 482 4.37 -20.37 24.05
CA VAL A 482 5.58 -20.74 23.29
C VAL A 482 6.86 -20.42 24.06
N VAL A 483 6.82 -19.55 25.07
CA VAL A 483 8.01 -19.06 25.79
C VAL A 483 8.85 -20.20 26.38
N LYS A 484 8.20 -21.18 27.01
CA LYS A 484 8.91 -22.32 27.60
C LYS A 484 9.60 -23.19 26.52
N ALA A 485 8.91 -23.46 25.41
CA ALA A 485 9.47 -24.24 24.31
C ALA A 485 10.67 -23.52 23.68
N LEU A 486 10.58 -22.21 23.48
CA LEU A 486 11.71 -21.40 22.99
C LEU A 486 12.89 -21.39 23.96
N ALA A 487 12.63 -21.31 25.27
CA ALA A 487 13.68 -21.40 26.28
C ALA A 487 14.42 -22.75 26.22
N ASP A 488 13.67 -23.85 26.12
CA ASP A 488 14.24 -25.20 25.98
C ASP A 488 15.04 -25.33 24.67
N ALA A 489 14.57 -24.71 23.59
CA ALA A 489 15.26 -24.69 22.30
C ALA A 489 16.56 -23.88 22.37
N LEU A 490 16.56 -22.71 22.99
CA LEU A 490 17.75 -21.87 23.17
C LEU A 490 18.79 -22.54 24.08
N CYS A 491 18.39 -23.36 25.05
CA CYS A 491 19.34 -24.14 25.85
C CYS A 491 20.11 -25.19 25.01
N LYS A 492 19.47 -25.73 23.96
CA LYS A 492 20.02 -26.83 23.15
C LYS A 492 20.69 -26.34 21.87
N ASN A 493 20.18 -25.27 21.28
CA ASN A 493 20.69 -24.72 20.04
C ASN A 493 21.97 -23.93 20.29
N ASN A 494 23.03 -24.28 19.55
CA ASN A 494 24.36 -23.67 19.65
C ASN A 494 24.79 -22.99 18.34
N THR A 495 23.85 -22.67 17.45
CA THR A 495 24.14 -22.08 16.13
C THR A 495 23.45 -20.76 15.90
N LEU A 496 22.28 -20.56 16.51
CA LEU A 496 21.49 -19.35 16.40
C LEU A 496 22.20 -18.18 17.09
N LYS A 497 22.42 -17.12 16.30
CA LYS A 497 23.05 -15.87 16.73
C LYS A 497 22.03 -14.75 16.88
N THR A 498 21.02 -14.72 16.01
CA THR A 498 20.03 -13.65 15.99
C THR A 498 18.61 -14.23 15.99
N LEU A 499 17.78 -13.74 16.92
CA LEU A 499 16.39 -14.14 17.06
C LEU A 499 15.51 -12.90 17.26
N ASP A 500 14.60 -12.65 16.31
CA ASP A 500 13.62 -11.57 16.41
C ASP A 500 12.23 -12.13 16.74
N LEU A 501 11.81 -11.96 17.99
CA LEU A 501 10.51 -12.36 18.52
C LEU A 501 9.59 -11.16 18.77
N SER A 502 9.91 -9.98 18.27
CA SER A 502 9.14 -8.77 18.58
C SER A 502 7.66 -8.87 18.16
N TYR A 503 6.77 -8.27 18.93
CA TYR A 503 5.32 -8.22 18.66
C TYR A 503 4.67 -9.60 18.48
N ASN A 504 4.94 -10.55 19.39
CA ASN A 504 4.37 -11.90 19.36
C ASN A 504 3.42 -12.24 20.51
N LYS A 505 3.05 -11.25 21.33
CA LYS A 505 2.17 -11.44 22.50
C LYS A 505 2.73 -12.51 23.47
N LEU A 506 4.05 -12.52 23.68
CA LEU A 506 4.71 -13.49 24.56
C LEU A 506 4.40 -13.23 26.05
N GLY A 507 4.06 -11.99 26.42
CA GLY A 507 3.58 -11.64 27.76
C GLY A 507 2.12 -12.06 28.00
N LEU A 508 1.82 -12.40 29.25
CA LEU A 508 0.47 -12.82 29.68
C LEU A 508 -0.47 -11.60 29.84
N THR A 509 -1.70 -11.69 29.32
CA THR A 509 -2.70 -10.61 29.35
C THR A 509 -3.63 -10.62 30.58
N ASN A 510 -3.58 -11.65 31.46
CA ASN A 510 -4.54 -11.79 32.56
C ASN A 510 -3.96 -11.51 33.96
N PHE A 511 -4.70 -10.71 34.74
CA PHE A 511 -4.39 -10.25 36.10
C PHE A 511 -4.32 -11.38 37.16
N ILE A 512 -4.90 -12.55 36.87
CA ILE A 512 -4.98 -13.69 37.81
C ILE A 512 -3.67 -14.48 37.94
N ILE A 513 -2.68 -14.27 37.06
CA ILE A 513 -1.49 -15.10 37.01
C ILE A 513 -0.27 -14.34 37.56
N LYS A 514 -0.35 -13.87 38.81
CA LYS A 514 0.86 -13.37 39.51
C LYS A 514 1.80 -14.52 39.93
N PHE A 515 1.29 -15.76 39.99
CA PHE A 515 2.05 -16.96 40.39
C PHE A 515 2.79 -17.66 39.24
N PHE A 516 2.23 -17.76 38.02
CA PHE A 516 3.00 -18.30 36.86
C PHE A 516 3.92 -17.25 36.19
N LYS A 517 3.88 -15.99 36.63
CA LYS A 517 4.82 -14.91 36.20
C LYS A 517 6.29 -15.34 36.24
N GLN A 518 6.63 -16.30 37.10
CA GLN A 518 8.00 -16.76 37.31
C GLN A 518 8.41 -18.02 36.53
N SER A 519 7.56 -18.76 35.80
CA SER A 519 8.01 -20.06 35.26
C SER A 519 8.57 -19.97 33.84
N GLY A 520 7.78 -19.59 32.83
CA GLY A 520 8.25 -19.55 31.43
C GLY A 520 9.26 -18.43 31.17
N CYS A 521 9.02 -17.29 31.79
CA CYS A 521 9.86 -16.12 31.76
C CYS A 521 11.23 -16.33 32.43
N ARG A 522 11.26 -17.02 33.57
CA ARG A 522 12.51 -17.50 34.19
C ARG A 522 13.18 -18.58 33.37
N ALA A 523 12.42 -19.49 32.76
CA ALA A 523 13.00 -20.48 31.85
C ALA A 523 13.75 -19.80 30.70
N LEU A 524 13.19 -18.71 30.14
CA LEU A 524 13.88 -17.93 29.12
C LEU A 524 15.15 -17.26 29.68
N ALA A 525 15.09 -16.64 30.86
CA ALA A 525 16.29 -16.07 31.51
C ALA A 525 17.37 -17.14 31.77
N ASP A 526 17.00 -18.28 32.35
CA ASP A 526 17.89 -19.41 32.62
C ASP A 526 18.50 -19.96 31.32
N ALA A 527 17.73 -19.98 30.22
CA ALA A 527 18.22 -20.37 28.90
C ALA A 527 19.24 -19.38 28.34
N LEU A 528 19.00 -18.08 28.48
CA LEU A 528 19.94 -17.04 28.05
C LEU A 528 21.23 -17.01 28.88
N CYS A 529 21.20 -17.48 30.12
CA CYS A 529 22.40 -17.67 30.93
C CYS A 529 23.25 -18.86 30.47
N LYS A 530 22.64 -19.84 29.80
CA LYS A 530 23.33 -21.05 29.29
C LYS A 530 23.71 -20.94 27.82
N ASN A 531 22.99 -20.12 27.04
CA ASN A 531 23.25 -19.94 25.63
C ASN A 531 24.40 -18.94 25.40
N SER A 532 25.50 -19.41 24.82
CA SER A 532 26.69 -18.60 24.52
C SER A 532 26.76 -18.11 23.06
N THR A 533 25.84 -18.57 22.19
CA THR A 533 25.93 -18.30 20.75
C THR A 533 25.03 -17.17 20.28
N LEU A 534 23.93 -16.91 21.00
CA LEU A 534 23.00 -15.84 20.72
C LEU A 534 23.69 -14.51 21.05
N THR A 535 23.76 -13.61 20.05
CA THR A 535 24.32 -12.26 20.19
C THR A 535 23.23 -11.19 20.06
N PHE A 536 22.06 -11.52 19.53
CA PHE A 536 20.95 -10.59 19.41
C PHE A 536 19.59 -11.25 19.66
N LEU A 537 18.82 -10.68 20.57
CA LEU A 537 17.46 -11.09 20.90
C LEU A 537 16.53 -9.89 20.95
N ASN A 538 15.57 -9.83 20.02
CA ASN A 538 14.53 -8.79 20.02
C ASN A 538 13.21 -9.34 20.57
N LEU A 539 12.78 -8.80 21.70
CA LEU A 539 11.54 -9.08 22.41
C LEU A 539 10.60 -7.88 22.48
N SER A 540 10.93 -6.76 21.81
CA SER A 540 10.10 -5.55 21.80
C SER A 540 8.64 -5.79 21.45
N GLY A 541 7.73 -5.10 22.14
CA GLY A 541 6.29 -5.20 21.88
C GLY A 541 5.64 -6.52 22.32
N ASN A 542 6.24 -7.26 23.25
CA ASN A 542 5.68 -8.49 23.82
C ASN A 542 4.98 -8.32 25.17
N SER A 543 4.94 -7.11 25.74
CA SER A 543 4.34 -6.84 27.06
C SER A 543 4.92 -7.73 28.17
N LEU A 544 6.25 -7.88 28.20
CA LEU A 544 6.95 -8.58 29.27
C LEU A 544 6.92 -7.74 30.56
N SER A 545 6.69 -8.38 31.71
CA SER A 545 6.50 -7.69 32.99
C SER A 545 7.79 -7.42 33.79
N PHE A 546 8.96 -7.74 33.25
CA PHE A 546 10.27 -7.57 33.90
C PHE A 546 11.38 -7.62 32.83
N ASN A 547 12.57 -7.13 33.18
CA ASN A 547 13.72 -7.12 32.27
C ASN A 547 14.47 -8.46 32.32
N LEU A 548 14.91 -8.95 31.16
CA LEU A 548 15.75 -10.14 31.06
C LEU A 548 17.22 -9.75 31.14
N GLU A 549 17.98 -10.50 31.93
CA GLU A 549 19.43 -10.40 32.02
C GLU A 549 20.05 -11.68 31.45
N SER A 550 21.26 -11.57 30.91
CA SER A 550 22.05 -12.71 30.41
C SER A 550 23.48 -12.61 30.91
N ASN A 551 24.09 -13.76 31.18
CA ASN A 551 25.51 -13.86 31.49
C ASN A 551 26.40 -13.82 30.24
N ASN A 552 25.83 -13.81 29.03
CA ASN A 552 26.57 -13.67 27.79
C ASN A 552 26.84 -12.17 27.53
N PRO A 553 28.10 -11.68 27.66
CA PRO A 553 28.40 -10.26 27.49
C PRO A 553 28.22 -9.76 26.05
N ASN A 554 28.12 -10.68 25.08
CA ASN A 554 27.91 -10.36 23.66
C ASN A 554 26.44 -10.40 23.25
N LEU A 555 25.51 -10.67 24.17
CA LEU A 555 24.08 -10.73 23.87
C LEU A 555 23.42 -9.36 24.08
N GLU A 556 22.99 -8.76 22.97
CA GLU A 556 22.10 -7.60 22.98
C GLU A 556 20.63 -8.06 23.08
N ILE A 557 19.95 -7.64 24.16
CA ILE A 557 18.52 -7.89 24.36
C ILE A 557 17.76 -6.58 24.18
N PHE A 558 16.83 -6.55 23.22
CA PHE A 558 15.94 -5.42 22.99
C PHE A 558 14.53 -5.76 23.46
N GLN A 559 14.02 -5.11 24.52
CA GLN A 559 12.73 -5.47 25.17
C GLN A 559 11.64 -4.43 25.02
#